data_AF-A0A6L2PUK1-F1
#
_entry.id   AF-A0A6L2PUK1-F1
#
_cell.length_a   1.000
_cell.length_b   1.000
_cell.length_c   1.000
_cell.angle_alpha   90.00
_cell.angle_beta   90.00
_cell.angle_gamma   90.00
#
_symmetry.space_group_name_H-M   'P 1'
#
loop_
_entity.id
_entity.type
_entity.pdbx_description
1 polymer ?
#
loop_
_entity_poly.entity_id
_entity_poly.type
_entity_poly.pdbx_seq_one_letter_code
_entity_poly.pdbx_strand_id
1 'polypeptide(L)'
;MGSQNKSTQNLGLDRKVNFCRLQMVSVSSLLLGAAVSGAGAVTGSRPAYNKDRCFTLLVIDDQNTDWSKYFRGKRLHGDYDIRVEQAEFKELSLTANAETGTTVSMAVFRNGTKVVRSFRPDFVLIRQNLRDAGEDNKNLLLGFKFGGVPSINSLHAIYNFQDKPWVFAHLLLLQRRLGKENFPLIEQTFYPNYREMDSISTEIE
;
A
#
# COMPACT_ATOMS: atom_id res chain seq x y z
N MET A 1 4.78 3.08 -39.51
CA MET A 1 3.94 2.10 -38.81
C MET A 1 4.42 1.99 -37.37
N GLY A 2 3.71 2.54 -36.39
CA GLY A 2 4.20 2.50 -34.99
C GLY A 2 3.28 3.06 -33.90
N SER A 3 2.08 3.53 -34.24
CA SER A 3 1.20 4.21 -33.28
C SER A 3 0.19 3.28 -32.58
N GLN A 4 -0.11 2.09 -33.13
CA GLN A 4 -1.16 1.22 -32.60
C GLN A 4 -0.76 0.27 -31.45
N ASN A 5 0.51 0.22 -31.04
CA ASN A 5 0.96 -0.70 -29.97
C ASN A 5 0.95 -0.12 -28.55
N LYS A 6 0.84 1.20 -28.37
CA LYS A 6 0.88 1.81 -27.02
C LYS A 6 -0.47 1.74 -26.28
N SER A 7 -1.60 1.84 -26.98
CA SER A 7 -2.93 1.80 -26.37
C SER A 7 -3.29 0.42 -25.79
N THR A 8 -2.91 -0.65 -26.50
CA THR A 8 -3.19 -2.04 -26.09
C THR A 8 -2.35 -2.48 -24.90
N GLN A 9 -1.12 -1.98 -24.77
CA GLN A 9 -0.27 -2.25 -23.60
C GLN A 9 -0.78 -1.56 -22.32
N ASN A 10 -1.25 -0.30 -22.43
CA ASN A 10 -1.85 0.41 -21.29
C ASN A 10 -3.14 -0.27 -20.81
N LEU A 11 -4.00 -0.72 -21.72
CA LEU A 11 -5.21 -1.48 -21.38
C LEU A 11 -4.89 -2.83 -20.69
N GLY A 12 -3.80 -3.48 -21.10
CA GLY A 12 -3.32 -4.71 -20.47
C GLY A 12 -2.78 -4.49 -19.06
N LEU A 13 -2.07 -3.37 -18.84
CA LEU A 13 -1.58 -2.97 -17.52
C LEU A 13 -2.75 -2.59 -16.60
N ASP A 14 -3.70 -1.79 -17.06
CA ASP A 14 -4.89 -1.38 -16.29
C ASP A 14 -5.76 -2.57 -15.87
N ARG A 15 -5.94 -3.57 -16.75
CA ARG A 15 -6.66 -4.81 -16.38
C ARG A 15 -5.91 -5.61 -15.32
N LYS A 16 -4.58 -5.71 -15.43
CA LYS A 16 -3.73 -6.36 -14.42
C LYS A 16 -3.78 -5.64 -13.07
N VAL A 17 -3.72 -4.31 -13.07
CA VAL A 17 -3.81 -3.48 -11.86
C VAL A 17 -5.17 -3.66 -11.19
N ASN A 18 -6.27 -3.62 -11.95
CA ASN A 18 -7.62 -3.78 -11.40
C ASN A 18 -7.88 -5.20 -10.87
N PHE A 19 -7.40 -6.24 -11.55
CA PHE A 19 -7.51 -7.61 -11.08
C PHE A 19 -6.67 -7.86 -9.82
N CYS A 20 -5.44 -7.34 -9.81
CA CYS A 20 -4.60 -7.33 -8.60
C CYS A 20 -5.32 -6.61 -7.46
N ARG A 21 -5.90 -5.43 -7.72
CA ARG A 21 -6.66 -4.67 -6.71
C ARG A 21 -7.80 -5.51 -6.11
N LEU A 22 -8.57 -6.21 -6.93
CA LEU A 22 -9.67 -7.07 -6.46
C LEU A 22 -9.17 -8.23 -5.59
N GLN A 23 -8.08 -8.88 -6.00
CA GLN A 23 -7.49 -9.99 -5.26
C GLN A 23 -6.85 -9.53 -3.93
N MET A 24 -6.20 -8.36 -3.93
CA MET A 24 -5.65 -7.73 -2.73
C MET A 24 -6.74 -7.27 -1.76
N VAL A 25 -7.88 -6.77 -2.27
CA VAL A 25 -9.06 -6.47 -1.44
C VAL A 25 -9.60 -7.76 -0.82
N SER A 26 -9.72 -8.85 -1.59
CA SER A 26 -10.15 -10.15 -1.05
C SER A 26 -9.21 -10.66 0.06
N VAL A 27 -7.89 -10.57 -0.12
CA VAL A 27 -6.92 -10.93 0.92
C VAL A 27 -7.03 -9.99 2.12
N SER A 28 -7.20 -8.69 1.92
CA SER A 28 -7.40 -7.73 3.01
C SER A 28 -8.69 -7.99 3.79
N SER A 29 -9.78 -8.35 3.10
CA SER A 29 -11.04 -8.75 3.72
C SER A 29 -10.91 -10.05 4.52
N LEU A 30 -10.12 -11.02 4.06
CA LEU A 30 -9.79 -12.24 4.80
C LEU A 30 -8.96 -11.96 6.07
N LEU A 31 -8.26 -10.83 6.14
CA LEU A 31 -7.50 -10.42 7.33
C LEU A 31 -8.37 -9.65 8.34
N LEU A 32 -9.38 -8.91 7.86
CA LEU A 32 -10.37 -8.22 8.70
C LEU A 32 -11.47 -9.15 9.23
N GLY A 33 -11.72 -10.28 8.55
CA GLY A 33 -12.63 -11.33 8.99
C GLY A 33 -11.90 -12.65 9.14
N ALA A 34 -11.60 -13.05 10.38
CA ALA A 34 -11.08 -14.39 10.66
C ALA A 34 -12.06 -15.47 10.16
N ALA A 35 -11.79 -16.03 8.99
CA ALA A 35 -12.37 -17.29 8.52
C ALA A 35 -11.42 -17.93 7.49
N VAL A 36 -10.64 -18.89 7.97
CA VAL A 36 -9.88 -19.81 7.12
C VAL A 36 -10.90 -20.73 6.44
N SER A 37 -11.20 -20.49 5.17
CA SER A 37 -11.90 -21.46 4.32
C SER A 37 -10.88 -22.21 3.47
N GLY A 38 -10.92 -23.53 3.60
CA GLY A 38 -9.88 -24.48 3.22
C GLY A 38 -9.34 -24.36 1.80
N ALA A 39 -8.03 -24.59 1.69
CA ALA A 39 -7.34 -24.80 0.43
C ALA A 39 -7.75 -26.16 -0.16
N GLY A 40 -8.39 -26.14 -1.33
CA GLY A 40 -8.42 -27.31 -2.22
C GLY A 40 -7.01 -27.57 -2.73
N ALA A 41 -6.46 -28.74 -2.42
CA ALA A 41 -5.15 -29.18 -2.90
C ALA A 41 -5.22 -29.43 -4.41
N VAL A 42 -4.61 -28.56 -5.21
CA VAL A 42 -4.34 -28.83 -6.63
C VAL A 42 -3.02 -29.60 -6.71
N THR A 43 -3.12 -30.92 -6.84
CA THR A 43 -2.02 -31.82 -7.21
C THR A 43 -1.74 -31.67 -8.70
N GLY A 44 -1.01 -30.63 -9.06
CA GLY A 44 -0.50 -30.41 -10.42
C GLY A 44 1.00 -30.08 -10.37
N SER A 45 1.78 -30.73 -11.23
CA SER A 45 3.19 -30.43 -11.50
C SER A 45 3.40 -28.91 -11.59
N ARG A 46 4.27 -28.35 -10.72
CA ARG A 46 4.56 -26.92 -10.68
C ARG A 46 5.21 -26.50 -12.01
N PRO A 47 4.62 -25.57 -12.78
CA PRO A 47 5.33 -24.96 -13.89
C PRO A 47 6.58 -24.25 -13.35
N ALA A 48 7.72 -24.40 -14.04
CA ALA A 48 8.95 -23.73 -13.69
C ALA A 48 8.76 -22.20 -13.64
N TYR A 49 9.45 -21.54 -12.70
CA TYR A 49 9.41 -20.08 -12.51
C TYR A 49 9.73 -19.36 -13.83
N ASN A 50 8.76 -18.61 -14.35
CA ASN A 50 8.89 -17.85 -15.59
C ASN A 50 9.09 -16.37 -15.28
N LYS A 51 10.31 -15.85 -15.52
CA LYS A 51 10.67 -14.43 -15.29
C LYS A 51 9.80 -13.47 -16.11
N ASP A 52 9.28 -13.89 -17.26
CA ASP A 52 8.47 -13.06 -18.17
C ASP A 52 6.98 -13.06 -17.77
N ARG A 53 6.59 -13.91 -16.82
CA ARG A 53 5.22 -14.04 -16.30
C ARG A 53 5.19 -13.95 -14.77
N CYS A 54 5.96 -13.01 -14.23
CA CYS A 54 6.05 -12.76 -12.80
C CYS A 54 5.52 -11.36 -12.49
N PHE A 55 4.67 -11.27 -11.47
CA PHE A 55 4.17 -10.01 -10.94
C PHE A 55 4.75 -9.80 -9.55
N THR A 56 5.51 -8.74 -9.37
CA THR A 56 6.22 -8.42 -8.13
C THR A 56 5.36 -7.53 -7.24
N LEU A 57 4.85 -8.10 -6.15
CA LEU A 57 4.13 -7.37 -5.11
C LEU A 57 5.11 -7.02 -3.99
N LEU A 58 5.36 -5.72 -3.78
CA LEU A 58 6.04 -5.23 -2.59
C LEU A 58 5.04 -5.07 -1.44
N VAL A 59 5.29 -5.69 -0.31
CA VAL A 59 4.54 -5.49 0.92
C VAL A 59 5.43 -4.75 1.92
N ILE A 60 4.99 -3.56 2.31
CA ILE A 60 5.66 -2.73 3.32
C ILE A 60 4.98 -2.97 4.66
N ASP A 61 5.55 -3.88 5.44
CA ASP A 61 5.03 -4.33 6.73
C ASP A 61 6.16 -4.91 7.59
N ASP A 62 5.86 -5.13 8.88
CA ASP A 62 6.77 -5.83 9.78
C ASP A 62 6.93 -7.32 9.41
N GLN A 63 7.82 -8.02 10.11
CA GLN A 63 8.08 -9.46 9.88
C GLN A 63 7.15 -10.38 10.69
N ASN A 64 6.18 -9.85 11.44
CA ASN A 64 5.27 -10.66 12.25
C ASN A 64 4.25 -11.40 11.37
N THR A 65 3.92 -10.85 10.20
CA THR A 65 2.99 -11.44 9.23
C THR A 65 3.73 -11.92 8.00
N ASP A 66 3.75 -13.23 7.73
CA ASP A 66 4.29 -13.76 6.47
C ASP A 66 3.27 -13.62 5.33
N TRP A 67 3.40 -12.55 4.55
CA TRP A 67 2.52 -12.28 3.41
C TRP A 67 2.71 -13.28 2.27
N SER A 68 3.91 -13.85 2.11
CA SER A 68 4.19 -14.84 1.07
C SER A 68 3.30 -16.08 1.20
N LYS A 69 2.94 -16.44 2.44
CA LYS A 69 2.02 -17.54 2.73
C LYS A 69 0.61 -17.28 2.16
N TYR A 70 0.09 -16.07 2.27
CA TYR A 70 -1.27 -15.73 1.83
C TYR A 70 -1.39 -15.64 0.30
N PHE A 71 -0.31 -15.25 -0.39
CA PHE A 71 -0.26 -15.22 -1.85
C PHE A 71 0.23 -16.52 -2.48
N ARG A 72 0.58 -17.53 -1.68
CA ARG A 72 1.07 -18.81 -2.17
C ARG A 72 0.03 -19.50 -3.06
N GLY A 73 0.44 -19.87 -4.27
CA GLY A 73 -0.43 -20.53 -5.25
C GLY A 73 -1.48 -19.62 -5.88
N LYS A 74 -1.53 -18.33 -5.50
CA LYS A 74 -2.37 -17.34 -6.17
C LYS A 74 -1.68 -16.89 -7.45
N ARG A 75 -2.46 -16.78 -8.53
CA ARG A 75 -1.99 -16.34 -9.85
C ARG A 75 -2.86 -15.19 -10.35
N LEU A 76 -2.26 -14.20 -11.00
CA LEU A 76 -3.02 -13.16 -11.68
C LEU A 76 -3.39 -13.65 -13.08
N HIS A 77 -4.68 -13.56 -13.42
CA HIS A 77 -5.23 -14.06 -14.68
C HIS A 77 -4.86 -15.51 -15.02
N GLY A 78 -4.63 -16.36 -14.01
CA GLY A 78 -4.25 -17.77 -14.18
C GLY A 78 -2.80 -18.02 -14.60
N ASP A 79 -2.14 -17.05 -15.23
CA ASP A 79 -0.86 -17.25 -15.90
C ASP A 79 0.34 -16.53 -15.26
N TYR A 80 0.09 -15.50 -14.44
CA TYR A 80 1.15 -14.73 -13.80
C TYR A 80 1.35 -15.18 -12.35
N ASP A 81 2.55 -15.66 -12.03
CA ASP A 81 2.93 -15.97 -10.66
C ASP A 81 3.14 -14.67 -9.87
N ILE A 82 2.68 -14.63 -8.62
CA ILE A 82 2.87 -13.49 -7.73
C ILE A 82 4.14 -13.72 -6.90
N ARG A 83 5.15 -12.89 -7.12
CA ARG A 83 6.35 -12.82 -6.28
C ARG A 83 6.13 -11.77 -5.20
N VAL A 84 6.06 -12.20 -3.96
CA VAL A 84 5.97 -11.31 -2.79
C VAL A 84 7.37 -10.92 -2.35
N GLU A 85 7.59 -9.61 -2.25
CA GLU A 85 8.78 -9.01 -1.65
C GLU A 85 8.31 -8.26 -0.40
N GLN A 86 8.88 -8.57 0.77
CA GLN A 86 8.44 -7.99 2.04
C GLN A 86 9.61 -7.33 2.77
N ALA A 87 9.40 -6.10 3.24
CA ALA A 87 10.36 -5.31 4.01
C ALA A 87 9.67 -4.17 4.77
N GLU A 88 10.33 -3.68 5.81
CA GLU A 88 9.92 -2.44 6.48
C GLU A 88 10.43 -1.21 5.74
N PHE A 89 9.83 -0.04 5.96
CA PHE A 89 10.28 1.21 5.34
C PHE A 89 11.78 1.50 5.58
N LYS A 90 12.27 1.23 6.79
CA LYS A 90 13.68 1.45 7.18
C LYS A 90 14.70 0.61 6.37
N GLU A 91 14.24 -0.46 5.73
CA GLU A 91 15.07 -1.37 4.94
C GLU A 91 15.09 -0.99 3.45
N LEU A 92 14.29 0.02 3.07
CA LEU A 92 14.05 0.39 1.68
C LEU A 92 14.71 1.72 1.33
N SER A 93 15.30 1.74 0.14
CA SER A 93 15.54 2.96 -0.61
C SER A 93 15.01 2.77 -2.02
N LEU A 94 14.80 3.87 -2.74
CA LEU A 94 14.35 3.78 -4.13
C LEU A 94 14.96 4.87 -4.99
N THR A 95 14.93 4.63 -6.29
CA THR A 95 15.16 5.63 -7.32
C THR A 95 13.99 5.56 -8.29
N ALA A 96 13.37 6.69 -8.59
CA ALA A 96 12.25 6.76 -9.51
C ALA A 96 12.65 7.57 -10.75
N ASN A 97 12.35 7.02 -11.92
CA ASN A 97 12.59 7.66 -13.20
C ASN A 97 11.26 7.66 -13.98
N ALA A 98 10.96 8.76 -14.66
CA ALA A 98 9.67 8.97 -15.30
C ALA A 98 9.38 7.97 -16.43
N GLU A 99 10.42 7.42 -17.06
CA GLU A 99 10.29 6.47 -18.18
C GLU A 99 10.41 5.01 -17.73
N THR A 100 11.30 4.73 -16.78
CA THR A 100 11.64 3.36 -16.37
C THR A 100 10.99 2.92 -15.05
N GLY A 101 10.22 3.80 -14.42
CA GLY A 101 9.47 3.54 -13.18
C GLY A 101 10.33 3.58 -11.92
N THR A 102 9.81 3.01 -10.84
CA THR A 102 10.51 2.95 -9.54
C THR A 102 11.35 1.68 -9.45
N THR A 103 12.65 1.85 -9.17
CA THR A 103 13.53 0.77 -8.74
C THR A 103 13.71 0.86 -7.23
N VAL A 104 13.35 -0.21 -6.53
CA VAL A 104 13.49 -0.35 -5.08
C VAL A 104 14.74 -1.12 -4.77
N SER A 105 15.53 -0.63 -3.82
CA SER A 105 16.69 -1.31 -3.25
C SER A 105 16.36 -1.66 -1.81
N MET A 106 16.40 -2.95 -1.51
CA MET A 106 16.08 -3.47 -0.19
C MET A 106 17.36 -4.02 0.45
N ALA A 107 17.67 -3.52 1.64
CA ALA A 107 18.84 -3.90 2.42
C ALA A 107 18.44 -4.78 3.59
N VAL A 108 18.88 -6.04 3.58
CA VAL A 108 18.60 -7.02 4.65
C VAL A 108 19.91 -7.47 5.27
N PHE A 109 19.96 -7.54 6.59
CA PHE A 109 21.10 -8.12 7.31
C PHE A 109 20.92 -9.63 7.43
N ARG A 110 21.85 -10.40 6.86
CA ARG A 110 21.90 -11.86 7.01
C ARG A 110 23.24 -12.23 7.64
N ASN A 111 23.20 -12.84 8.83
CA ASN A 111 24.40 -13.26 9.57
C ASN A 111 25.45 -12.15 9.70
N GLY A 112 25.00 -10.92 10.01
CA GLY A 112 25.88 -9.75 10.13
C GLY A 112 26.34 -9.11 8.82
N THR A 113 26.05 -9.73 7.66
CA THR A 113 26.37 -9.16 6.35
C THR A 113 25.17 -8.43 5.77
N LYS A 114 25.36 -7.17 5.37
CA LYS A 114 24.34 -6.38 4.66
C LYS A 114 24.25 -6.85 3.20
N VAL A 115 23.15 -7.49 2.85
CA VAL A 115 22.85 -7.89 1.47
C VAL A 115 21.84 -6.92 0.89
N VAL A 116 22.22 -6.24 -0.19
CA VAL A 116 21.35 -5.32 -0.92
C VAL A 116 20.90 -5.98 -2.21
N ARG A 117 19.59 -5.96 -2.47
CA ARG A 117 19.03 -6.41 -3.74
C ARG A 117 18.04 -5.39 -4.28
N SER A 118 18.03 -5.23 -5.59
CA SER A 118 17.14 -4.28 -6.27
C SER A 118 16.14 -4.99 -7.17
N PHE A 119 14.93 -4.44 -7.22
CA PHE A 119 13.83 -4.92 -8.05
C PHE A 119 12.89 -3.77 -8.41
N ARG A 120 12.04 -3.99 -9.43
CA ARG A 120 10.95 -3.06 -9.78
C ARG A 120 9.64 -3.68 -9.31
N PRO A 121 8.92 -3.07 -8.37
CA PRO A 121 7.61 -3.56 -7.96
C PRO A 121 6.57 -3.22 -9.03
N ASP A 122 5.71 -4.18 -9.33
CA ASP A 122 4.52 -3.97 -10.17
C ASP A 122 3.35 -3.39 -9.35
N PHE A 123 3.38 -3.60 -8.03
CA PHE A 123 2.39 -3.11 -7.08
C PHE A 123 2.98 -2.99 -5.69
N VAL A 124 2.45 -2.07 -4.88
CA VAL A 124 2.83 -1.92 -3.47
C VAL A 124 1.63 -1.99 -2.52
N LEU A 125 1.71 -2.85 -1.51
CA LEU A 125 0.79 -2.89 -0.37
C LEU A 125 1.47 -2.22 0.82
N ILE A 126 0.91 -1.13 1.32
CA ILE A 126 1.48 -0.39 2.46
C ILE A 126 0.65 -0.68 3.71
N ARG A 127 1.28 -1.28 4.72
CA ARG A 127 0.68 -1.64 6.01
C ARG A 127 1.31 -0.90 7.19
N GLN A 128 2.55 -0.43 7.02
CA GLN A 128 3.24 0.39 8.01
C GLN A 128 2.84 1.87 7.91
N ASN A 129 2.86 2.59 9.04
CA ASN A 129 2.66 4.04 9.06
C ASN A 129 3.85 4.76 8.42
N LEU A 130 3.60 5.86 7.71
CA LEU A 130 4.67 6.66 7.09
C LEU A 130 5.52 7.42 8.12
N ARG A 131 4.91 7.80 9.25
CA ARG A 131 5.56 8.53 10.34
C ARG A 131 5.54 7.66 11.58
N ASP A 132 6.73 7.38 12.10
CA ASP A 132 6.91 6.63 13.34
C ASP A 132 8.17 7.10 14.07
N ALA A 133 8.09 7.32 15.38
CA ALA A 133 9.20 7.62 16.28
C ALA A 133 10.36 8.49 15.72
N GLY A 134 10.06 9.56 14.98
CA GLY A 134 11.07 10.48 14.40
C GLY A 134 11.48 10.20 12.96
N GLU A 135 11.05 9.08 12.38
CA GLU A 135 11.25 8.72 10.97
C GLU A 135 10.08 9.25 10.10
N ASP A 136 10.41 9.85 8.96
CA ASP A 136 9.44 10.29 7.95
C ASP A 136 9.71 9.62 6.60
N ASN A 137 8.90 8.61 6.29
CA ASN A 137 9.00 7.81 5.07
C ASN A 137 8.19 8.39 3.90
N LYS A 138 7.69 9.62 4.02
CA LYS A 138 6.96 10.33 2.96
C LYS A 138 7.73 10.37 1.64
N ASN A 139 9.06 10.49 1.69
CA ASN A 139 9.92 10.52 0.51
C ASN A 139 9.81 9.21 -0.32
N LEU A 140 9.68 8.06 0.35
CA LEU A 140 9.47 6.78 -0.34
C LEU A 140 8.09 6.74 -1.02
N LEU A 141 7.04 7.25 -0.35
CA LEU A 141 5.71 7.36 -0.94
C LEU A 141 5.72 8.23 -2.21
N LEU A 142 6.41 9.37 -2.17
CA LEU A 142 6.58 10.25 -3.34
C LEU A 142 7.30 9.53 -4.47
N GLY A 143 8.33 8.74 -4.17
CA GLY A 143 9.04 7.93 -5.14
C GLY A 143 8.17 6.89 -5.84
N PHE A 144 7.30 6.20 -5.10
CA PHE A 144 6.31 5.30 -5.70
C PHE A 144 5.31 6.04 -6.57
N LYS A 145 4.84 7.21 -6.12
CA LYS A 145 3.88 8.02 -6.89
C LYS A 145 4.49 8.55 -8.18
N PHE A 146 5.74 9.02 -8.12
CA PHE A 146 6.49 9.56 -9.25
C PHE A 146 6.75 8.48 -10.30
N GLY A 147 7.17 7.28 -9.90
CA GLY A 147 7.38 6.16 -10.80
C GLY A 147 6.11 5.41 -11.21
N GLY A 148 4.93 5.90 -10.83
CA GLY A 148 3.65 5.36 -11.27
C GLY A 148 3.27 3.99 -10.68
N VAL A 149 3.85 3.61 -9.54
CA VAL A 149 3.58 2.29 -8.92
C VAL A 149 2.17 2.29 -8.31
N PRO A 150 1.29 1.36 -8.72
CA PRO A 150 -0.06 1.25 -8.16
C PRO A 150 -0.03 0.68 -6.72
N SER A 151 -1.03 1.03 -5.90
CA SER A 151 -1.08 0.63 -4.49
C SER A 151 -2.49 0.45 -3.93
N ILE A 152 -2.60 -0.35 -2.87
CA ILE A 152 -3.71 -0.37 -1.92
C ILE A 152 -3.17 -0.06 -0.51
N ASN A 153 -3.76 0.88 0.23
CA ASN A 153 -4.66 1.94 -0.24
C ASN A 153 -3.98 2.78 -1.34
N SER A 154 -4.72 3.61 -2.07
CA SER A 154 -4.08 4.45 -3.10
C SER A 154 -3.02 5.35 -2.47
N LEU A 155 -1.88 5.56 -3.16
CA LEU A 155 -0.81 6.43 -2.65
C LEU A 155 -1.31 7.85 -2.31
N HIS A 156 -2.33 8.33 -3.04
CA HIS A 156 -2.98 9.61 -2.75
C HIS A 156 -3.75 9.59 -1.42
N ALA A 157 -4.52 8.53 -1.15
CA ALA A 157 -5.22 8.39 0.13
C ALA A 157 -4.21 8.31 1.28
N ILE A 158 -3.14 7.53 1.13
CA ILE A 158 -2.08 7.39 2.15
C ILE A 158 -1.40 8.74 2.40
N TYR A 159 -1.12 9.52 1.35
CA TYR A 159 -0.55 10.86 1.48
C TYR A 159 -1.46 11.80 2.31
N ASN A 160 -2.76 11.80 2.05
CA ASN A 160 -3.72 12.64 2.78
C ASN A 160 -4.02 12.11 4.20
N PHE A 161 -3.69 10.85 4.50
CA PHE A 161 -3.92 10.25 5.82
C PHE A 161 -2.80 10.55 6.83
N GLN A 162 -1.80 11.36 6.46
CA GLN A 162 -0.68 11.71 7.35
C GLN A 162 -1.12 12.52 8.57
N ASP A 163 -2.12 13.38 8.41
CA ASP A 163 -2.58 14.29 9.46
C ASP A 163 -3.96 13.88 9.96
N LYS A 164 -4.03 13.42 11.22
CA LYS A 164 -5.30 13.02 11.85
C LYS A 164 -6.38 14.11 11.81
N PRO A 165 -6.07 15.40 12.11
CA PRO A 165 -7.08 16.46 12.01
C PRO A 165 -7.62 16.66 10.59
N TRP A 166 -6.78 16.48 9.56
CA TRP A 166 -7.19 16.55 8.16
C TRP A 166 -8.20 15.45 7.80
N VAL A 167 -7.92 14.22 8.23
CA VAL A 167 -8.86 13.10 8.07
C VAL A 167 -10.16 13.34 8.84
N PHE A 168 -10.07 13.87 10.06
CA PHE A 168 -11.23 14.18 10.88
C PHE A 168 -12.14 15.25 10.25
N ALA A 169 -11.57 16.24 9.55
CA ALA A 169 -12.34 17.22 8.79
C ALA A 169 -13.23 16.57 7.72
N HIS A 170 -12.77 15.50 7.05
CA HIS A 170 -13.61 14.73 6.13
C HIS A 170 -14.76 14.00 6.83
N LEU A 171 -14.54 13.51 8.06
CA LEU A 171 -15.60 12.91 8.87
C LEU A 171 -16.66 13.94 9.28
N LEU A 172 -16.23 15.17 9.61
CA LEU A 172 -17.15 16.28 9.90
C LEU A 172 -18.01 16.63 8.67
N LEU A 173 -17.44 16.62 7.46
CA LEU A 173 -18.21 16.82 6.22
C LEU A 173 -19.26 15.73 6.01
N LEU A 174 -18.92 14.48 6.32
CA LEU A 174 -19.88 13.37 6.26
C LEU A 174 -20.99 13.52 7.30
N GLN A 175 -20.66 13.92 8.53
CA GLN A 175 -21.65 14.18 9.58
C GLN A 175 -22.62 15.30 9.17
N ARG A 176 -22.12 16.40 8.59
CA ARG A 176 -22.97 17.51 8.11
C ARG A 176 -23.94 17.06 7.02
N ARG A 177 -23.53 16.10 6.18
CA ARG A 177 -24.38 15.57 5.10
C ARG A 177 -25.41 14.55 5.59
N LEU A 178 -25.03 13.70 6.53
CA LEU A 178 -25.87 12.57 6.99
C LEU A 178 -26.71 12.89 8.24
N GLY A 179 -26.36 13.96 8.96
CA GLY A 179 -26.94 14.30 10.25
C GLY A 179 -26.28 13.54 11.41
N LYS A 180 -26.34 14.12 12.62
CA LYS A 180 -25.72 13.54 13.82
C LYS A 180 -26.32 12.20 14.23
N GLU A 181 -27.61 12.00 13.98
CA GLU A 181 -28.32 10.75 14.27
C GLU A 181 -27.78 9.56 13.45
N ASN A 182 -27.51 9.77 12.16
CA ASN A 182 -27.02 8.71 11.26
C ASN A 182 -25.50 8.55 11.30
N PHE A 183 -24.77 9.60 11.69
CA PHE A 183 -23.32 9.60 11.79
C PHE A 183 -22.87 10.31 13.08
N PRO A 184 -22.94 9.62 14.24
CA PRO A 184 -22.60 10.21 15.53
C PRO A 184 -21.08 10.29 15.70
N LEU A 185 -20.49 11.38 15.21
CA LEU A 185 -19.09 11.74 15.41
C LEU A 185 -18.91 12.47 16.75
N ILE A 186 -17.86 12.10 17.49
CA ILE A 186 -17.46 12.78 18.73
C ILE A 186 -17.20 14.27 18.49
N GLU A 187 -17.59 15.10 19.45
CA GLU A 187 -17.25 16.52 19.43
C GLU A 187 -15.76 16.70 19.74
N GLN A 188 -15.06 17.39 18.85
CA GLN A 188 -13.64 17.64 18.98
C GLN A 188 -13.31 19.05 18.49
N THR A 189 -12.54 19.78 19.29
CA THR A 189 -12.00 21.10 18.93
C THR A 189 -10.57 20.95 18.43
N PHE A 190 -10.27 21.55 17.28
CA PHE A 190 -8.90 21.60 16.74
C PHE A 190 -8.24 22.93 17.09
N TYR A 191 -7.06 22.87 17.70
CA TYR A 191 -6.22 24.03 17.98
C TYR A 191 -5.00 24.00 17.06
N PRO A 192 -4.77 25.03 16.23
CA PRO A 192 -3.60 25.08 15.35
C PRO A 192 -2.27 25.08 16.11
N ASN A 193 -2.27 25.66 17.31
CA ASN A 193 -1.13 25.71 18.21
C ASN A 193 -1.61 25.89 19.66
N TYR A 194 -0.70 25.76 20.61
CA TYR A 194 -1.00 25.77 22.04
C TYR A 194 -1.59 27.10 22.55
N ARG A 195 -1.34 28.24 21.88
CA ARG A 195 -1.80 29.56 22.34
C ARG A 195 -3.32 29.71 22.29
N GLU A 196 -3.96 28.99 21.38
CA GLU A 196 -5.42 28.98 21.22
C GLU A 196 -6.12 28.07 22.26
N MET A 197 -5.36 27.32 23.07
CA MET A 197 -5.95 26.44 24.08
C MET A 197 -6.33 27.19 25.36
N ASP A 198 -5.67 28.30 25.68
CA ASP A 198 -5.86 29.03 26.94
C ASP A 198 -7.06 29.99 26.91
N SER A 199 -7.43 30.52 25.73
CA SER A 199 -8.50 31.52 25.58
C SER A 199 -9.90 31.01 25.98
N ILE A 200 -10.14 29.70 25.87
CA ILE A 200 -11.44 29.10 26.24
C ILE A 200 -11.64 29.00 27.76
N SER A 201 -10.55 28.97 28.54
CA SER A 201 -10.65 28.89 30.00
C SER A 201 -11.10 30.20 30.65
N THR A 202 -10.97 31.34 29.95
CA THR A 202 -11.26 32.67 30.49
C THR A 202 -12.70 33.13 30.22
N GLU A 203 -13.46 32.41 29.38
CA GLU A 203 -14.86 32.75 29.08
C GLU A 203 -15.89 32.03 29.99
N ILE A 204 -15.42 31.29 31.01
CA ILE A 204 -16.29 30.54 31.95
C ILE A 204 -16.37 31.20 33.35
N GLU A 205 -15.75 32.37 33.57
CA GLU A 205 -15.96 33.18 34.79
C GLU A 205 -16.93 34.35 34.57
#